data_AF-A0A9D6IBQ5-F1
#
_entry.id   AF-A0A9D6IBQ5-F1
#
_cell.length_a   1.000
_cell.length_b   1.000
_cell.length_c   1.000
_cell.angle_alpha   90.00
_cell.angle_beta   90.00
_cell.angle_gamma   90.00
#
_symmetry.space_group_name_H-M   'P 1'
#
loop_
_entity.id
_entity.type
_entity.pdbx_description
1 polymer ?
#
loop_
_entity_poly.entity_id
_entity_poly.type
_entity_poly.pdbx_seq_one_letter_code
_entity_poly.pdbx_strand_id
1 'polypeptide(L)'
;MGDWDKAIASYRKALDSERHSSPYMIQFHYRIGMLFEEKKEFEDAAEAYRRFLHSWKDADADLPILADAKERLGALVTQSHPR
;
A
#
# COMPACT_ATOMS: atom_id res chain seq x y z
N MET A 1 2.95 -2.73 20.71
CA MET A 1 1.67 -2.28 20.09
C MET A 1 1.69 -0.75 20.13
N GLY A 2 1.99 -0.07 19.03
CA GLY A 2 1.97 1.40 19.02
C GLY A 2 2.77 2.11 17.92
N ASP A 3 3.81 1.48 17.37
CA ASP A 3 4.65 2.14 16.35
C ASP A 3 4.02 2.11 14.96
N TRP A 4 3.32 1.03 14.63
CA TRP A 4 2.71 0.85 13.31
C TRP A 4 1.51 1.78 13.07
N ASP A 5 0.64 1.94 14.06
CA ASP A 5 -0.50 2.87 13.99
C ASP A 5 -0.03 4.32 13.85
N LYS A 6 1.07 4.68 14.55
CA LYS A 6 1.71 6.00 14.38
C LYS A 6 2.32 6.17 12.99
N ALA A 7 2.94 5.14 12.44
CA ALA A 7 3.50 5.18 11.09
C ALA A 7 2.40 5.38 10.04
N ILE A 8 1.31 4.60 10.15
CA ILE A 8 0.14 4.72 9.27
C ILE A 8 -0.50 6.10 9.39
N ALA A 9 -0.69 6.61 10.61
CA ALA A 9 -1.24 7.96 10.83
C ALA A 9 -0.34 9.06 10.23
N SER A 10 0.98 8.91 10.36
CA SER A 10 1.96 9.85 9.79
C SER A 10 1.91 9.85 8.26
N TYR A 11 1.81 8.67 7.65
CA TYR A 11 1.64 8.55 6.20
C TYR A 11 0.30 9.12 5.74
N ARG A 12 -0.81 8.84 6.43
CA ARG A 12 -2.13 9.42 6.10
C ARG A 12 -2.13 10.95 6.18
N LYS A 13 -1.46 11.54 7.16
CA LYS A 13 -1.31 12.99 7.27
C LYS A 13 -0.45 13.57 6.15
N ALA A 14 0.55 12.83 5.69
CA ALA A 14 1.34 13.22 4.51
C ALA A 14 0.52 13.17 3.23
N LEU A 15 -0.37 12.18 3.07
CA LEU A 15 -1.31 12.04 1.94
C LEU A 15 -2.32 13.20 1.86
N ASP A 16 -2.72 13.77 3.00
CA ASP A 16 -3.72 14.86 3.09
C ASP A 16 -3.17 16.23 2.67
N SER A 17 -1.84 16.41 2.68
CA SER A 17 -1.23 17.65 2.23
C SER A 17 -1.36 17.76 0.70
N GLU A 18 -2.01 18.83 0.21
CA GLU A 18 -2.47 19.13 -1.17
C GLU A 18 -1.43 19.04 -2.33
N ARG A 19 -0.32 18.31 -2.19
CA ARG A 19 0.48 17.79 -3.32
C ARG A 19 0.01 16.38 -3.70
N HIS A 20 -1.28 16.26 -4.00
CA HIS A 20 -1.93 15.00 -4.41
C HIS A 20 -1.32 14.33 -5.67
N SER A 21 -0.44 15.02 -6.40
CA SER A 21 0.10 14.55 -7.68
C SER A 21 1.58 14.10 -7.60
N SER A 22 2.17 13.99 -6.40
CA SER A 22 3.57 13.54 -6.28
C SER A 22 3.69 12.01 -6.29
N PRO A 23 4.59 11.43 -7.12
CA PRO A 23 4.82 9.97 -7.16
C PRO A 23 5.22 9.37 -5.79
N TYR A 24 5.89 10.18 -4.97
CA TYR A 24 6.27 9.84 -3.59
C TYR A 24 5.07 9.51 -2.70
N MET A 25 3.93 10.17 -2.96
CA MET A 25 2.73 10.01 -2.17
C MET A 25 2.10 8.63 -2.40
N ILE A 26 2.12 8.18 -3.65
CA ILE A 26 1.61 6.87 -4.03
C ILE A 26 2.47 5.79 -3.34
N GLN A 27 3.81 5.94 -3.29
CA GLN A 27 4.68 5.01 -2.55
C GLN A 27 4.36 4.86 -1.06
N PHE A 28 3.68 5.83 -0.42
CA PHE A 28 3.25 5.67 0.98
C PHE A 28 2.18 4.59 1.14
N HIS A 29 1.24 4.46 0.19
CA HIS A 29 0.25 3.38 0.23
C HIS A 29 0.90 2.00 0.16
N TYR A 30 1.95 1.85 -0.64
CA TYR A 30 2.74 0.62 -0.68
C TYR A 30 3.43 0.33 0.67
N ARG A 31 4.07 1.33 1.29
CA ARG A 31 4.71 1.16 2.61
C ARG A 31 3.71 0.82 3.71
N ILE A 32 2.52 1.41 3.67
CA ILE A 32 1.41 1.07 4.58
C ILE A 32 1.01 -0.40 4.38
N GLY A 33 0.91 -0.87 3.14
CA GLY A 33 0.63 -2.28 2.84
C GLY A 33 1.65 -3.24 3.46
N MET A 34 2.94 -2.96 3.30
CA MET A 34 4.01 -3.75 3.91
C MET A 34 3.92 -3.78 5.44
N LEU A 35 3.60 -2.63 6.05
CA LEU A 35 3.42 -2.51 7.49
C LEU A 35 2.27 -3.40 8.00
N PHE A 36 1.18 -3.46 7.25
CA PHE A 36 0.05 -4.35 7.59
C PHE A 36 0.41 -5.83 7.38
N GLU A 37 1.20 -6.18 6.36
CA GLU A 37 1.72 -7.54 6.20
C GLU A 37 2.58 -7.98 7.40
N GLU A 38 3.47 -7.11 7.88
CA GLU A 38 4.28 -7.38 9.07
C GLU A 38 3.42 -7.54 10.34
N LYS A 39 2.28 -6.85 10.40
CA LYS A 39 1.26 -7.03 11.45
C LYS A 39 0.41 -8.29 11.27
N LYS A 40 0.56 -9.02 10.16
CA LYS A 40 -0.31 -10.12 9.71
C LYS A 40 -1.77 -9.71 9.46
N GLU A 41 -2.00 -8.42 9.22
CA GLU A 41 -3.31 -7.87 8.85
C GLU A 41 -3.42 -7.87 7.33
N PHE A 42 -3.61 -9.06 6.77
CA PHE A 42 -3.56 -9.29 5.33
C PHE A 42 -4.69 -8.59 4.55
N GLU A 43 -5.85 -8.39 5.19
CA GLU A 43 -6.99 -7.66 4.61
C GLU A 43 -6.66 -6.17 4.42
N ASP A 44 -6.16 -5.51 5.47
CA ASP A 44 -5.72 -4.11 5.41
C ASP A 44 -4.53 -3.91 4.47
N ALA A 45 -3.59 -4.87 4.43
CA ALA A 45 -2.47 -4.86 3.50
C ALA A 45 -2.95 -4.89 2.04
N ALA A 46 -3.90 -5.79 1.73
CA ALA A 46 -4.48 -5.90 0.40
C ALA A 46 -5.22 -4.62 -0.01
N GLU A 47 -5.93 -3.97 0.90
CA GLU A 47 -6.60 -2.70 0.62
C GLU A 47 -5.58 -1.58 0.32
N ALA A 48 -4.50 -1.49 1.10
CA ALA A 48 -3.45 -0.49 0.89
C ALA A 48 -2.76 -0.66 -0.47
N TYR A 49 -2.42 -1.89 -0.87
CA TYR A 49 -1.85 -2.17 -2.20
C TYR A 49 -2.84 -1.91 -3.33
N ARG A 50 -4.15 -2.17 -3.13
CA ARG A 50 -5.17 -1.78 -4.12
C ARG A 50 -5.23 -0.27 -4.33
N ARG A 51 -5.22 0.52 -3.25
CA ARG A 51 -5.22 1.99 -3.33
C ARG A 51 -3.96 2.49 -4.04
N PHE A 52 -2.80 1.93 -3.69
CA PHE A 52 -1.53 2.21 -4.38
C PHE A 52 -1.65 2.04 -5.90
N LEU A 53 -2.09 0.86 -6.35
CA LEU A 53 -2.21 0.52 -7.76
C LEU A 53 -3.29 1.33 -8.48
N HIS A 54 -4.37 1.67 -7.79
CA HIS A 54 -5.45 2.49 -8.33
C HIS A 54 -4.99 3.93 -8.57
N SER A 55 -4.32 4.54 -7.59
CA SER A 55 -3.78 5.90 -7.70
C SER A 55 -2.62 6.00 -8.69
N TRP A 56 -1.83 4.93 -8.85
CA TRP A 56 -0.73 4.91 -9.82
C TRP A 56 -1.19 4.73 -11.26
N LYS A 57 -2.39 4.21 -11.53
CA LYS A 57 -2.83 3.85 -12.90
C LYS A 57 -2.74 4.99 -13.93
N ASP A 58 -2.67 6.24 -13.47
CA ASP A 58 -2.55 7.45 -14.30
C ASP A 58 -1.09 7.96 -14.49
N ALA A 59 -0.12 7.47 -13.72
CA ALA A 59 1.30 7.83 -13.78
C ALA A 59 2.13 6.65 -14.32
N ASP A 60 3.16 6.91 -15.13
CA ASP A 60 4.05 5.93 -15.80
C ASP A 60 4.11 4.50 -15.20
N ALA A 61 3.74 3.51 -16.00
CA ALA A 61 3.48 2.14 -15.55
C ALA A 61 4.73 1.23 -15.38
N ASP A 62 5.95 1.75 -15.57
CA ASP A 62 7.18 0.95 -15.67
C ASP A 62 8.04 0.94 -14.40
N LEU A 63 7.41 1.09 -13.22
CA LEU A 63 8.15 1.03 -11.96
C LEU A 63 8.14 -0.37 -11.33
N PRO A 64 9.29 -0.86 -10.83
CA PRO A 64 9.39 -2.19 -10.20
C PRO A 64 8.50 -2.33 -8.96
N ILE A 65 8.21 -1.23 -8.26
CA ILE A 65 7.31 -1.20 -7.10
C ILE A 65 5.86 -1.57 -7.47
N LEU A 66 5.43 -1.37 -8.72
CA LEU A 66 4.09 -1.76 -9.18
C LEU A 66 3.99 -3.25 -9.42
N ALA A 67 5.03 -3.84 -10.01
CA ALA A 67 5.12 -5.28 -10.21
C ALA A 67 5.10 -5.99 -8.86
N ASP A 68 5.95 -5.52 -7.93
CA ASP A 68 6.01 -6.06 -6.58
C ASP A 68 4.67 -5.90 -5.82
N ALA A 69 4.05 -4.72 -5.87
CA ALA A 69 2.75 -4.50 -5.23
C ALA A 69 1.63 -5.41 -5.79
N LYS A 70 1.64 -5.68 -7.10
CA LYS A 70 0.68 -6.62 -7.73
C LYS A 70 0.93 -8.05 -7.30
N GLU A 71 2.19 -8.48 -7.25
CA GLU A 71 2.56 -9.81 -6.75
C GLU A 71 2.12 -10.00 -5.29
N ARG A 72 2.45 -9.04 -4.42
CA ARG A 72 2.04 -9.07 -3.01
C ARG A 72 0.53 -9.12 -2.85
N LEU A 73 -0.19 -8.26 -3.56
CA LEU A 73 -1.66 -8.28 -3.54
C LEU A 73 -2.22 -9.64 -3.99
N GLY A 74 -1.67 -10.22 -5.05
CA GLY A 74 -2.06 -11.55 -5.52
C GLY A 74 -1.78 -12.65 -4.49
N ALA A 75 -0.62 -12.60 -3.83
CA ALA A 75 -0.25 -13.53 -2.77
C ALA A 75 -1.16 -13.39 -1.55
N LEU A 76 -1.54 -12.17 -1.15
CA LEU A 76 -2.43 -11.91 -0.03
C LEU A 76 -3.85 -12.41 -0.30
N VAL A 77 -4.42 -12.08 -1.46
CA VAL A 77 -5.76 -12.53 -1.86
C VAL A 77 -5.84 -14.05 -1.96
N THR A 78 -4.76 -14.69 -2.41
CA THR A 78 -4.66 -16.16 -2.49
C THR A 78 -4.53 -16.81 -1.11
N GLN A 79 -3.76 -16.20 -0.19
CA GLN A 79 -3.56 -16.73 1.17
C GLN A 79 -4.79 -16.56 2.07
N SER A 80 -5.63 -15.55 1.85
CA SER A 80 -6.87 -15.34 2.61
C SER A 80 -8.01 -16.29 2.24
N HIS A 81 -7.85 -17.14 1.21
CA HIS A 81 -8.79 -18.22 0.88
C HIS A 81 -8.10 -19.59 1.01
N PRO A 82 -7.99 -20.17 2.22
CA PRO A 82 -7.73 -21.59 2.31
C PRO A 82 -8.93 -22.33 1.71
N ARG A 83 -8.67 -23.10 0.64
CA ARG A 83 -9.61 -24.09 0.10
C ARG A 83 -9.91 -25.16 1.14
#